data_AF-V4U7N5-F1
#
_entry.id   AF-V4U7N5-F1
#
_cell.length_a   1.000
_cell.length_b   1.000
_cell.length_c   1.000
_cell.angle_alpha   90.00
_cell.angle_beta   90.00
_cell.angle_gamma   90.00
#
_symmetry.space_group_name_H-M   'P 1'
#
loop_
_entity.id
_entity.type
_entity.pdbx_description
1 polymer ?
#
loop_
_entity_poly.entity_id
_entity_poly.type
_entity_poly.pdbx_seq_one_letter_code
_entity_poly.pdbx_strand_id
1 'polypeptide(L)'
;GVVLGWVLLPNLRERLVAAGYNGIDVLNGIAWDSNRNRIFVTGKLWPKLYEINLREMKRERKDGFNVDTIIEQLCLLDGRL
;
A
#
# COMPACT_ATOMS: atom_id res chain seq x y z
N GLY A 1 -1.15 -1.88 -21.66
CA GLY A 1 -2.11 -2.34 -20.64
C GLY A 1 -2.85 -1.15 -20.08
N VAL A 2 -3.97 -1.36 -19.39
CA VAL A 2 -4.75 -0.29 -18.74
C VAL A 2 -4.76 -0.54 -17.23
N VAL A 3 -4.54 0.51 -16.44
CA VAL A 3 -4.63 0.46 -14.98
C VAL A 3 -6.10 0.47 -14.58
N LEU A 4 -6.55 -0.54 -13.84
CA LEU A 4 -7.94 -0.66 -13.39
C LEU A 4 -8.21 0.07 -12.06
N GLY A 5 -7.17 0.30 -11.26
CA GLY A 5 -7.30 0.96 -9.97
C GLY A 5 -6.00 0.96 -9.17
N TRP A 6 -6.03 1.68 -8.05
CA TRP A 6 -4.90 1.84 -7.14
C TRP A 6 -5.24 1.29 -5.76
N VAL A 7 -4.29 0.59 -5.14
CA VAL A 7 -4.37 0.15 -3.75
C VAL A 7 -3.21 0.80 -3.00
N LEU A 8 -3.55 1.73 -2.09
CA LEU A 8 -2.56 2.50 -1.34
C LEU A 8 -2.29 1.83 0.02
N LEU A 9 -1.02 1.47 0.27
CA LEU A 9 -0.57 0.83 1.51
C LEU A 9 0.63 1.52 2.21
N PRO A 10 0.79 2.86 2.16
CA PRO A 10 2.00 3.54 2.67
C PRO A 10 2.23 3.27 4.17
N ASN A 11 1.13 3.23 4.94
CA ASN A 11 1.14 3.08 6.39
C ASN A 11 1.76 1.75 6.86
N LEU A 12 1.82 0.71 6.03
CA LEU A 12 2.39 -0.58 6.45
C LEU A 12 3.89 -0.46 6.69
N ARG A 13 4.61 0.20 5.76
CA ARG A 13 6.04 0.43 5.88
C ARG A 13 6.36 1.43 6.98
N GLU A 14 5.61 2.53 7.05
CA GLU A 14 5.77 3.55 8.09
C GLU A 14 5.67 2.96 9.50
N ARG A 15 4.70 2.06 9.73
CA ARG A 15 4.55 1.38 11.02
C ARG A 15 5.71 0.46 11.37
N LEU A 16 6.35 -0.16 10.37
CA LEU A 16 7.55 -0.98 10.60
C LEU A 16 8.76 -0.10 10.95
N VAL A 17 8.97 1.01 10.22
CA VAL A 17 10.02 1.97 10.54
C VAL A 17 9.81 2.56 11.94
N ALA A 18 8.59 2.98 12.26
CA ALA A 18 8.24 3.51 13.59
C ALA A 18 8.43 2.47 14.72
N ALA A 19 8.36 1.18 14.40
CA ALA A 19 8.65 0.09 15.34
C ALA A 19 10.15 -0.26 15.43
N GLY A 20 11.04 0.51 14.80
CA GLY A 20 12.49 0.36 14.88
C GLY A 20 13.12 -0.56 13.82
N TYR A 21 12.34 -1.04 12.84
CA TYR A 21 12.86 -1.88 11.77
C TYR A 21 13.47 -1.03 10.66
N ASN A 22 14.75 -0.72 10.79
CA ASN A 22 15.48 0.18 9.87
C ASN A 22 16.11 -0.53 8.65
N GLY A 23 16.18 -1.87 8.66
CA GLY A 23 16.74 -2.68 7.57
C GLY A 23 15.71 -3.16 6.54
N ILE A 24 14.51 -2.58 6.53
CA ILE A 24 13.43 -2.97 5.62
C ILE A 24 13.51 -2.17 4.32
N ASP A 25 13.22 -2.83 3.21
CA ASP A 25 13.25 -2.22 1.89
C ASP A 25 11.80 -1.98 1.38
N VAL A 26 11.59 -2.02 0.07
CA VAL A 26 10.31 -1.75 -0.58
C VAL A 26 9.24 -2.80 -0.32
N LEU A 27 7.97 -2.38 -0.45
CA LEU A 27 6.82 -3.29 -0.55
C LEU A 27 6.99 -4.16 -1.78
N ASN A 28 6.88 -5.47 -1.60
CA ASN A 28 7.03 -6.46 -2.64
C ASN A 28 6.46 -7.79 -2.17
N GLY A 29 5.73 -8.48 -3.05
CA GLY A 29 5.03 -9.72 -2.74
C GLY A 29 3.58 -9.46 -2.35
N ILE A 30 2.69 -9.91 -3.24
CA ILE A 30 1.25 -9.91 -3.08
C ILE A 30 0.78 -11.35 -3.32
N ALA A 31 -0.02 -11.89 -2.42
CA ALA A 31 -0.59 -13.22 -2.56
C ALA A 31 -2.11 -13.18 -2.31
N TRP A 32 -2.84 -14.00 -3.07
CA TRP A 32 -4.29 -14.15 -2.95
C TRP A 32 -4.66 -15.57 -2.55
N ASP A 33 -5.40 -15.71 -1.46
CA ASP A 33 -6.04 -16.95 -1.05
C ASP A 33 -7.50 -16.91 -1.48
N SER A 34 -7.80 -17.52 -2.63
CA SER A 34 -9.15 -17.55 -3.20
C SER A 34 -10.14 -18.37 -2.38
N ASN A 35 -9.66 -19.38 -1.65
CA ASN A 35 -10.53 -20.28 -0.88
C ASN A 35 -11.12 -19.57 0.35
N ARG A 36 -10.35 -18.63 0.92
CA ARG A 36 -10.75 -17.88 2.13
C ARG A 36 -10.96 -16.40 1.89
N ASN A 37 -10.80 -15.93 0.65
CA ASN A 37 -10.96 -14.54 0.24
C ASN A 37 -10.03 -13.57 1.00
N ARG A 38 -8.72 -13.90 1.08
CA ARG A 38 -7.72 -13.15 1.86
C ARG A 38 -6.57 -12.68 1.00
N ILE A 39 -6.19 -11.40 1.15
CA ILE A 39 -5.04 -10.80 0.49
C ILE A 39 -3.90 -10.71 1.49
N PHE A 40 -2.71 -11.17 1.10
CA PHE A 40 -1.49 -11.02 1.87
C PHE A 40 -0.50 -10.11 1.16
N VAL A 41 0.16 -9.24 1.92
CA VAL A 41 1.18 -8.33 1.44
C VAL A 41 2.40 -8.33 2.36
N THR A 42 3.58 -8.18 1.77
CA THR A 42 4.84 -8.04 2.49
C THR A 42 5.81 -7.14 1.72
N GLY A 43 7.08 -7.18 2.08
CA GLY A 43 8.15 -6.46 1.39
C GLY A 43 9.50 -7.11 1.55
N LYS A 44 10.45 -6.61 0.77
CA LYS A 44 11.84 -7.06 0.84
C LYS A 44 12.39 -6.77 2.24
N LEU A 45 12.87 -7.82 2.91
CA LEU A 45 13.40 -7.77 4.29
C LEU A 45 12.37 -7.34 5.35
N TRP A 46 11.07 -7.38 5.05
CA TRP A 46 10.07 -7.07 6.05
C TRP A 46 10.01 -8.18 7.11
N PRO A 47 10.00 -7.85 8.41
CA PRO A 47 9.89 -8.83 9.49
C PRO A 47 8.45 -9.33 9.69
N LYS A 48 7.50 -8.85 8.87
CA LYS A 48 6.06 -9.12 9.01
C LYS A 48 5.41 -9.40 7.66
N LEU A 49 4.44 -10.30 7.71
CA LEU A 49 3.45 -10.54 6.67
C LEU A 49 2.11 -9.97 7.15
N TYR A 50 1.41 -9.23 6.29
CA TYR A 50 0.11 -8.64 6.62
C TYR A 50 -0.99 -9.33 5.82
N GLU A 51 -2.03 -9.80 6.51
CA GLU A 51 -3.35 -10.00 5.89
C GLU A 51 -4.06 -8.64 5.85
N ILE A 52 -4.59 -8.25 4.69
CA ILE A 52 -5.25 -6.96 4.50
C ILE A 52 -6.68 -7.11 3.98
N ASN A 53 -7.52 -6.14 4.33
CA ASN A 53 -8.86 -5.97 3.78
C ASN A 53 -8.93 -4.61 3.08
N LEU A 54 -9.37 -4.61 1.83
CA LEU A 54 -9.53 -3.39 1.04
C LEU A 54 -10.80 -2.66 1.44
N ARG A 55 -10.71 -1.34 1.54
CA ARG A 55 -11.87 -0.46 1.73
C ARG A 55 -11.84 0.61 0.65
N GLU A 56 -13.00 0.90 0.08
CA GLU A 56 -13.13 1.93 -0.92
C GLU A 56 -12.75 3.29 -0.32
N MET A 57 -11.82 3.98 -0.99
CA MET A 57 -11.54 5.38 -0.69
C MET A 57 -12.50 6.25 -1.50
N LYS A 58 -13.29 7.06 -0.79
CA LYS A 58 -14.11 8.10 -1.44
C LYS A 58 -13.19 9.09 -2.14
N ARG A 59 -13.48 9.32 -3.42
CA ARG A 59 -12.67 10.12 -4.34
C ARG A 59 -12.50 11.57 -3.91
N GLU A 60 -13.53 12.10 -3.25
CA GLU A 60 -13.55 13.42 -2.64
C GLU A 60 -14.03 13.30 -1.19
N ARG A 61 -13.28 13.87 -0.25
CA ARG A 61 -13.74 14.05 1.12
C ARG A 61 -13.95 15.55 1.38
N LYS A 62 -14.87 15.87 2.29
CA LYS A 62 -15.29 17.26 2.60
C LYS A 62 -14.18 18.13 3.21
N ASP A 63 -13.03 17.54 3.53
CA ASP A 63 -11.83 18.18 4.08
C ASP A 63 -10.88 18.72 2.99
N GLY A 64 -11.28 18.68 1.71
CA GLY A 64 -10.44 19.12 0.60
C GLY A 64 -9.45 18.05 0.10
N PHE A 65 -9.59 16.81 0.58
CA PHE A 65 -8.79 15.67 0.13
C PHE A 65 -9.20 15.20 -1.27
N ASN A 66 -8.22 15.16 -2.19
CA ASN A 66 -8.36 14.64 -3.55
C ASN A 66 -7.45 13.41 -3.73
N VAL A 67 -8.03 12.27 -4.10
CA VAL A 67 -7.28 11.01 -4.27
C VAL A 67 -6.31 11.04 -5.45
N ASP A 68 -6.62 11.81 -6.50
CA ASP A 68 -5.81 11.86 -7.72
C ASP A 68 -4.47 12.54 -7.42
N THR A 69 -4.47 13.61 -6.62
CA THR A 69 -3.24 14.28 -6.14
C THR A 69 -2.37 13.35 -5.29
N ILE A 70 -2.97 12.45 -4.51
CA ILE A 70 -2.24 11.52 -3.65
C ILE A 70 -1.59 10.40 -4.47
N ILE A 71 -2.30 9.88 -5.46
CA ILE A 71 -1.74 8.89 -6.39
C ILE A 71 -0.55 9.51 -7.11
N GLU A 72 -0.68 10.75 -7.58
CA GLU A 72 0.43 11.48 -8.20
C GLU A 72 1.63 11.60 -7.25
N GLN A 73 1.44 12.07 -6.02
CA GLN A 73 2.52 12.25 -5.05
C GLN A 73 3.17 10.93 -4.62
N LEU A 74 2.37 9.92 -4.26
CA LEU A 74 2.88 8.70 -3.63
C LEU A 74 3.31 7.64 -4.64
N CYS A 75 2.75 7.64 -5.85
CA CYS A 75 2.93 6.54 -6.80
C CYS A 75 3.57 6.98 -8.13
N LEU A 76 3.43 8.24 -8.54
CA LEU A 76 3.89 8.69 -9.86
C LEU A 76 5.10 9.64 -9.80
N LEU A 77 5.22 10.46 -8.75
CA LEU A 77 6.28 11.47 -8.64
C LEU A 77 7.50 11.02 -7.83
N ASP A 78 7.34 10.01 -6.96
CA ASP A 78 8.40 9.65 -6.01
C ASP A 78 9.55 8.80 -6.61
N GLY A 79 9.52 8.53 -7.92
CA GLY A 79 10.64 7.95 -8.70
C GLY A 79 11.22 6.63 -8.17
N ARG A 80 10.54 5.98 -7.21
CA ARG A 80 10.94 4.77 -6.48
C ARG A 80 10.07 3.56 -6.83
N LEU A 81 9.74 3.43 -8.12
CA LEU A 81 9.34 2.15 -8.69
C LEU A 81 10.57 1.45 -9.26
#